data_AF-G6YFW0-F1
#
_entry.id   AF-G6YFW0-F1
#
_cell.length_a   1.000
_cell.length_b   1.000
_cell.length_c   1.000
_cell.angle_alpha   90.00
_cell.angle_beta   90.00
_cell.angle_gamma   90.00
#
_symmetry.space_group_name_H-M   'P 1'
#
loop_
_entity.id
_entity.type
_entity.pdbx_description
1 polymer ?
#
loop_
_entity_poly.entity_id
_entity_poly.type
_entity_poly.pdbx_seq_one_letter_code
_entity_poly.pdbx_strand_id
1 'polypeptide(L)'
;MAPLPFLAPALFALLAFRLLPAGWLVQQSLSGPQGEFAGLDNFEFLFTAPSFANTLQATLTFVAVTVPLQTAIAFGLALLFAENSRIFSPLRVLVFLPVFVPSSVAAILWGAA
;
A
#
# COMPACT_ATOMS: atom_id res chain seq x y z
N MET A 1 -0.85 -35.73 11.69
CA MET A 1 0.56 -35.33 11.89
C MET A 1 0.66 -33.83 11.68
N ALA A 2 1.24 -33.11 12.64
CA ALA A 2 0.95 -31.71 12.91
C ALA A 2 1.28 -30.75 11.74
N PRO A 3 0.37 -29.84 11.34
CA PRO A 3 0.58 -28.85 10.28
C PRO A 3 1.50 -27.66 10.68
N LEU A 4 1.74 -27.47 11.98
CA LEU A 4 2.58 -26.40 12.54
C LEU A 4 4.04 -26.35 12.03
N PRO A 5 4.80 -27.46 11.94
CA PRO A 5 6.17 -27.43 11.43
C PRO A 5 6.27 -26.96 9.97
N PHE A 6 5.24 -27.18 9.14
CA PHE A 6 5.22 -26.67 7.76
C PHE A 6 4.97 -25.16 7.70
N LEU A 7 4.18 -24.63 8.64
CA LEU A 7 3.94 -23.19 8.79
C LEU A 7 5.09 -22.47 9.50
N ALA A 8 5.95 -23.18 10.23
CA ALA A 8 7.03 -22.62 11.02
C ALA A 8 7.92 -21.61 10.26
N PRO A 9 8.44 -21.88 9.04
CA PRO A 9 9.26 -20.90 8.32
C PRO A 9 8.46 -19.65 7.91
N ALA A 10 7.19 -19.80 7.53
CA ALA A 10 6.34 -18.67 7.17
C ALA A 10 5.99 -17.81 8.40
N LEU A 11 5.67 -18.44 9.52
CA LEU A 11 5.40 -17.77 10.79
C LEU A 11 6.66 -17.06 11.32
N PHE A 12 7.81 -17.71 11.22
CA PHE A 12 9.09 -17.11 11.56
C PHE A 12 9.36 -15.86 10.72
N ALA A 13 9.21 -15.95 9.40
CA ALA A 13 9.42 -14.81 8.51
C ALA A 13 8.44 -13.66 8.81
N LEU A 14 7.16 -13.98 9.04
CA LEU A 14 6.14 -13.00 9.39
C LEU A 14 6.44 -12.32 10.73
N LEU A 15 6.87 -13.07 11.74
CA LEU A 15 7.26 -12.51 13.03
C LEU A 15 8.51 -11.65 12.89
N ALA A 16 9.58 -12.20 12.32
CA ALA A 16 10.89 -11.57 12.25
C ALA A 16 10.90 -10.30 11.39
N PHE A 17 10.25 -10.32 10.22
CA PHE A 17 10.37 -9.25 9.23
C PHE A 17 9.15 -8.33 9.16
N ARG A 18 8.00 -8.72 9.73
CA ARG A 18 6.79 -7.91 9.68
C ARG A 18 6.34 -7.44 11.06
N LEU A 19 6.16 -8.36 12.01
CA LEU A 19 5.60 -8.01 13.32
C LEU A 19 6.61 -7.38 14.28
N LEU A 20 7.85 -7.89 14.32
CA LEU A 20 8.92 -7.30 15.14
C LEU A 20 9.21 -5.83 14.77
N PRO A 21 9.49 -5.49 13.50
CA PRO A 21 9.71 -4.08 13.15
C PRO A 21 8.45 -3.22 13.35
N ALA A 22 7.25 -3.76 13.12
CA ALA A 22 6.02 -3.03 13.42
C ALA A 22 5.89 -2.69 14.91
N GLY A 23 6.18 -3.64 15.80
CA GLY A 23 6.18 -3.39 17.25
C GLY A 23 7.22 -2.35 17.66
N TRP A 24 8.41 -2.40 17.06
CA TRP A 24 9.46 -1.40 17.31
C TRP A 24 9.04 0.01 16.85
N LEU A 25 8.38 0.12 15.69
CA LEU A 25 7.83 1.39 15.20
C LEU A 25 6.74 1.95 16.11
N VAL A 26 5.89 1.09 16.71
CA VAL A 26 4.88 1.53 17.69
C VAL A 26 5.57 2.10 18.93
N GLN A 27 6.61 1.43 19.45
CA GLN A 27 7.39 1.96 20.57
C GLN A 27 8.03 3.31 20.23
N GLN A 28 8.62 3.44 19.04
CA GLN A 28 9.22 4.69 18.56
C GLN A 28 8.19 5.81 18.42
N SER A 29 6.97 5.48 17.98
CA SER A 29 5.88 6.46 17.85
C SER A 29 5.48 7.09 19.20
N LEU A 30 5.74 6.39 20.31
CA LEU A 30 5.49 6.85 21.68
C LEU A 30 6.74 7.46 22.35
N SER A 31 7.88 7.49 21.64
CA SER A 31 9.15 8.00 22.17
C SER A 31 9.39 9.43 21.67
N GLY A 32 9.93 10.28 22.54
CA GLY A 32 10.35 11.64 22.24
C GLY A 32 11.72 11.68 21.55
N PRO A 33 12.17 12.88 21.12
CA PRO A 33 13.40 13.05 20.35
C PRO A 33 14.69 12.56 21.04
N GLN A 34 14.71 12.48 22.38
CA GLN A 34 15.86 12.03 23.16
C GLN A 34 15.67 10.60 23.72
N GLY A 35 14.64 9.88 23.26
CA GLY A 35 14.32 8.52 23.69
C GLY A 35 13.49 8.43 24.97
N GLU A 36 13.01 9.57 25.50
CA GLU A 36 12.07 9.65 26.61
C GLU A 36 10.68 9.16 26.21
N PHE A 37 9.90 8.64 27.16
CA PHE A 37 8.51 8.25 26.89
C PHE A 37 7.64 9.50 26.77
N ALA A 38 7.21 9.83 25.54
CA ALA A 38 6.40 11.00 25.21
C ALA A 38 4.88 10.69 25.17
N GLY A 39 4.47 9.45 25.48
CA GLY A 39 3.07 9.06 25.52
C GLY A 39 2.35 9.37 24.20
N LEU A 40 1.32 10.23 24.24
CA LEU A 40 0.52 10.62 23.08
C LEU A 40 0.89 11.99 22.50
N ASP A 41 1.90 12.67 23.05
CA ASP A 41 2.25 14.04 22.67
C ASP A 41 2.63 14.16 21.18
N ASN A 42 3.29 13.13 20.65
CA ASN A 42 3.60 13.03 19.21
C ASN A 42 2.34 13.03 18.34
N PHE A 43 1.26 12.37 18.78
CA PHE A 43 0.01 12.32 18.05
C PHE A 43 -0.74 13.65 18.17
N GLU A 44 -0.77 14.26 19.35
CA GLU A 44 -1.38 15.58 19.55
C GLU A 44 -0.70 16.64 18.67
N PHE A 45 0.64 16.64 18.60
CA PHE A 45 1.40 17.49 17.70
C PHE A 45 1.02 17.29 16.23
N LEU A 46 0.89 16.03 15.79
CA LEU A 46 0.50 15.72 14.42
C LEU A 46 -0.93 16.20 14.10
N PHE A 47 -1.90 15.97 14.99
CA PHE A 47 -3.29 16.35 14.77
C PHE A 47 -3.53 17.87 14.83
N THR A 48 -2.69 18.60 15.57
CA THR A 48 -2.75 20.07 15.66
C THR A 48 -1.95 20.78 14.57
N ALA A 49 -1.10 20.05 13.82
CA ALA A 49 -0.33 20.62 12.74
C ALA A 49 -1.25 21.11 11.59
N PRO A 50 -1.14 22.38 11.15
CA PRO A 50 -1.97 22.92 10.07
C PRO A 50 -1.83 22.18 8.74
N SER A 51 -0.67 21.54 8.51
CA SER A 51 -0.41 20.74 7.31
C SER A 51 -1.12 19.38 7.34
N PHE A 52 -1.35 18.80 8.52
CA PHE A 52 -1.86 17.44 8.64
C PHE A 52 -3.27 17.30 8.07
N ALA A 53 -4.17 18.23 8.39
CA ALA A 53 -5.54 18.23 7.86
C ALA A 53 -5.55 18.31 6.32
N ASN A 54 -4.72 19.18 5.74
CA ASN A 54 -4.62 19.34 4.29
C ASN A 54 -4.07 18.07 3.62
N THR A 55 -3.00 17.49 4.17
CA THR A 55 -2.43 16.23 3.66
C THR A 55 -3.43 15.09 3.78
N LEU A 56 -4.10 14.96 4.93
CA LEU A 56 -5.10 13.92 5.17
C LEU A 56 -6.27 14.04 4.18
N GLN A 57 -6.79 15.26 3.97
CA GLN A 57 -7.86 15.50 3.01
C GLN A 57 -7.42 15.17 1.58
N ALA A 58 -6.21 15.56 1.18
CA ALA A 58 -5.67 15.24 -0.15
C ALA A 58 -5.54 13.72 -0.35
N THR A 59 -5.00 12.99 0.64
CA THR A 59 -4.87 11.54 0.58
C THR A 59 -6.23 10.84 0.55
N LEU A 60 -7.17 11.25 1.41
CA LEU A 60 -8.51 10.67 1.44
C LEU A 60 -9.27 10.93 0.15
N THR A 61 -9.20 12.14 -0.40
CA THR A 61 -9.83 12.50 -1.68
C THR A 61 -9.22 11.69 -2.81
N PHE A 62 -7.89 11.57 -2.84
CA PHE A 62 -7.19 10.73 -3.81
C PHE A 62 -7.67 9.28 -3.75
N VAL A 63 -7.66 8.65 -2.57
CA VAL A 63 -8.09 7.26 -2.40
C VAL A 63 -9.57 7.09 -2.76
N ALA A 64 -10.44 7.99 -2.30
CA ALA A 64 -11.88 7.92 -2.54
C ALA A 64 -12.26 8.04 -4.02
N VAL A 65 -11.46 8.71 -4.84
CA VAL A 65 -11.69 8.83 -6.28
C VAL A 65 -10.97 7.72 -7.04
N THR A 66 -9.69 7.50 -6.75
CA THR A 66 -8.83 6.58 -7.49
C THR A 66 -9.26 5.12 -7.30
N VAL A 67 -9.60 4.69 -6.08
CA VAL A 67 -9.94 3.28 -5.82
C VAL A 67 -11.22 2.84 -6.54
N PRO A 68 -12.35 3.57 -6.45
CA PRO A 68 -13.55 3.21 -7.19
C PRO A 68 -13.35 3.27 -8.71
N LEU A 69 -12.65 4.29 -9.21
CA LEU A 69 -12.36 4.43 -10.63
C LEU A 69 -11.52 3.27 -11.15
N GLN A 70 -10.42 2.93 -10.46
CA GLN A 70 -9.58 1.78 -10.79
C GLN A 70 -10.38 0.48 -10.76
N THR A 71 -11.22 0.29 -9.75
CA THR A 71 -12.06 -0.91 -9.62
C THR A 71 -13.06 -1.01 -10.76
N ALA A 72 -13.74 0.09 -11.11
CA ALA A 72 -14.71 0.13 -12.21
C ALA A 72 -14.04 -0.17 -13.56
N ILE A 73 -12.87 0.42 -13.83
CA ILE A 73 -12.11 0.17 -15.06
C ILE A 73 -11.64 -1.28 -15.10
N ALA A 74 -11.04 -1.80 -14.01
CA ALA A 74 -10.56 -3.16 -13.93
C ALA A 74 -11.70 -4.18 -14.11
N PHE A 75 -12.86 -3.91 -13.51
CA PHE A 75 -14.05 -4.74 -13.67
C PHE A 75 -14.59 -4.70 -15.11
N GLY A 76 -14.64 -3.52 -15.74
CA GLY A 76 -15.02 -3.38 -17.15
C GLY A 76 -14.09 -4.15 -18.09
N LEU A 77 -12.78 -4.08 -17.86
CA LEU A 77 -11.79 -4.85 -18.60
C LEU A 77 -11.92 -6.35 -18.35
N ALA A 78 -12.23 -6.77 -17.11
CA ALA A 78 -12.48 -8.17 -16.78
C ALA A 78 -13.69 -8.73 -17.53
N LEU A 79 -14.78 -7.95 -17.64
CA LEU A 79 -15.95 -8.32 -18.44
C LEU A 79 -15.63 -8.40 -19.93
N LEU A 80 -14.87 -7.44 -20.46
CA LEU A 80 -14.44 -7.43 -21.87
C LEU A 80 -13.59 -8.66 -22.22
N PHE A 81 -12.74 -9.11 -21.30
CA PHE A 81 -11.88 -10.27 -21.48
C PHE A 81 -12.43 -11.56 -20.87
N ALA A 82 -13.72 -11.59 -20.51
CA ALA A 82 -14.36 -12.77 -19.93
C ALA A 82 -14.46 -13.92 -20.95
N GLU A 83 -14.72 -13.58 -22.22
CA GLU A 83 -14.78 -14.56 -23.30
C GLU A 83 -13.39 -14.91 -23.84
N ASN A 84 -13.11 -16.19 -23.98
CA ASN A 84 -11.84 -16.70 -24.48
C ASN A 84 -11.78 -16.59 -26.02
N SER A 85 -11.54 -15.37 -26.51
CA SER A 85 -11.36 -15.11 -27.94
C SER A 85 -9.87 -15.00 -28.30
N ARG A 86 -9.53 -15.44 -29.52
CA ARG A 86 -8.15 -15.35 -30.06
C ARG A 86 -7.68 -13.90 -30.22
N ILE A 87 -8.62 -12.94 -30.25
CA ILE A 87 -8.37 -11.50 -30.38
C ILE A 87 -8.02 -10.87 -29.01
N PHE A 88 -8.64 -11.34 -27.92
CA PHE A 88 -8.39 -10.79 -26.57
C PHE A 88 -7.12 -11.32 -25.90
N SER A 89 -6.55 -12.43 -26.39
CA SER A 89 -5.31 -13.01 -25.86
C SER A 89 -4.11 -12.03 -25.86
N PRO A 90 -3.76 -11.35 -26.96
CA PRO A 90 -2.66 -10.36 -26.94
C PRO A 90 -3.02 -9.09 -26.16
N LEU A 91 -4.30 -8.66 -26.18
CA LEU A 91 -4.74 -7.46 -25.46
C LEU A 91 -4.63 -7.61 -23.94
N ARG A 92 -4.89 -8.81 -23.40
CA ARG A 92 -4.69 -9.10 -21.98
C ARG A 92 -3.23 -8.85 -21.58
N VAL A 93 -2.25 -9.29 -22.38
CA VAL A 93 -0.82 -9.06 -22.10
C VAL A 93 -0.49 -7.56 -22.05
N LEU A 94 -1.00 -6.79 -23.01
CA LEU A 94 -0.75 -5.35 -23.07
C LEU A 94 -1.29 -4.60 -21.84
N VAL A 95 -2.50 -4.97 -21.37
CA VAL A 95 -3.15 -4.37 -20.19
C VAL A 95 -2.40 -4.70 -18.89
N PHE A 96 -1.80 -5.89 -18.80
CA PHE A 96 -1.01 -6.29 -17.62
C PHE A 96 0.45 -5.81 -17.66
N LEU A 97 0.99 -5.49 -18.84
CA LEU A 97 2.36 -5.02 -19.01
C LEU A 97 2.77 -3.86 -18.06
N PRO A 98 1.95 -2.81 -17.86
CA PRO A 98 2.35 -1.69 -17.00
C PRO A 98 2.50 -2.06 -15.52
N VAL A 99 1.97 -3.20 -15.06
CA VAL A 99 2.14 -3.67 -13.66
C VAL A 99 3.62 -3.92 -13.34
N PHE A 100 4.45 -4.20 -14.35
CA PHE A 100 5.89 -4.39 -14.18
C PHE A 100 6.68 -3.08 -14.14
N VAL A 101 6.05 -1.93 -14.44
CA VAL A 101 6.72 -0.63 -14.41
C VAL A 101 6.88 -0.20 -12.95
N PRO A 102 8.10 0.04 -12.45
CA PRO A 102 8.32 0.53 -11.09
C PRO A 102 7.66 1.89 -10.89
N SER A 103 7.15 2.15 -9.68
CA SER A 103 6.51 3.42 -9.33
C SER A 103 7.42 4.64 -9.54
N SER A 104 8.73 4.49 -9.32
CA SER A 104 9.72 5.55 -9.59
C SER A 104 9.82 5.91 -11.08
N VAL A 105 9.80 4.92 -11.96
CA VAL A 105 9.82 5.13 -13.41
C VAL A 105 8.51 5.76 -13.87
N ALA A 106 7.38 5.29 -13.32
CA ALA A 106 6.08 5.89 -13.60
C ALA A 106 6.04 7.37 -13.19
N ALA A 107 6.60 7.74 -12.04
CA ALA A 107 6.65 9.13 -11.58
C ALA A 107 7.39 10.04 -12.57
N ILE A 108 8.53 9.59 -13.11
CA ILE A 108 9.28 10.33 -14.14
C ILE A 108 8.47 10.45 -15.43
N LEU A 109 7.84 9.37 -15.89
CA LEU A 109 7.02 9.36 -17.11
C LEU A 109 5.87 10.36 -17.06
N TRP A 110 5.29 10.56 -15.89
CA TRP A 110 4.18 11.50 -15.66
C TRP A 110 4.64 12.91 -15.25
N GLY A 111 5.95 13.19 -15.22
CA GLY A 111 6.49 14.49 -14.83
C GLY A 111 6.24 14.85 -13.35
N ALA A 112 6.07 13.83 -12.50
CA ALA A 112 5.83 13.96 -11.07
C ALA A 112 7.10 13.84 -10.22
N ALA A 113 8.24 13.54 -10.85
CA ALA A 113 9.59 13.53 -10.27
C ALA A 113 10.43 14.62 -10.95
#